data_AF-A0AAW2XI47-F1
#
_entry.id   AF-A0AAW2XI47-F1
#
_cell.length_a   1.000
_cell.length_b   1.000
_cell.length_c   1.000
_cell.angle_alpha   90.00
_cell.angle_beta   90.00
_cell.angle_gamma   90.00
#
_symmetry.space_group_name_H-M   'P 1'
#
loop_
_entity.id
_entity.type
_entity.pdbx_description
1 polymer ?
#
loop_
_entity_poly.entity_id
_entity_poly.type
_entity_poly.pdbx_seq_one_letter_code
_entity_poly.pdbx_strand_id
1 'polypeptide(L)'
;MDIDYAIRKTEPAPITETSQPDEVDLYEKWERSNRFSVMLIKTNISVSIWGSVDQHNNKLTGLNGVREHIMQMRDIAAQLKSLEVDMSESFLVHYILNTLPTQYAPYKIS
;
A
#
# COMPACT_ATOMS: atom_id res chain seq x y z
N MET A 1 -7.94 5.26 7.64
CA MET A 1 -6.48 5.39 7.85
C MET A 1 -6.00 6.56 6.99
N ASP A 2 -5.21 7.46 7.56
CA ASP A 2 -4.70 8.67 6.88
C ASP A 2 -3.31 8.37 6.33
N ILE A 3 -3.25 7.97 5.06
CA ILE A 3 -2.10 7.26 4.48
C ILE A 3 -0.92 8.18 4.19
N ASP A 4 -1.20 9.44 3.86
CA ASP A 4 -0.20 10.45 3.51
C ASP A 4 0.12 11.40 4.67
N TYR A 5 -0.32 11.06 5.88
CA TYR A 5 -0.06 11.85 7.08
C TYR A 5 1.44 12.09 7.30
N ALA A 6 2.28 11.07 7.17
CA ALA A 6 3.74 11.17 7.30
C ALA A 6 4.41 11.95 6.15
N ILE A 7 3.72 12.13 5.02
CA ILE A 7 4.21 12.92 3.88
C ILE A 7 3.90 14.41 4.10
N ARG A 8 2.78 14.73 4.74
CA ARG A 8 2.31 16.11 5.00
C ARG A 8 2.83 16.70 6.32
N LYS A 9 3.23 15.85 7.26
CA LYS A 9 3.66 16.24 8.60
C LYS A 9 5.12 15.86 8.81
N THR A 10 5.86 16.76 9.44
CA THR A 10 7.23 16.51 9.89
C THR A 10 7.26 15.40 10.94
N GLU A 11 8.37 14.68 11.01
CA GLU A 11 8.62 13.66 12.02
C GLU A 11 8.37 14.23 13.44
N PRO A 12 7.46 13.63 14.23
CA PRO A 12 7.20 14.04 15.59
C PRO A 12 8.37 13.65 16.52
N ALA A 13 8.43 14.28 17.70
CA ALA A 13 9.48 13.97 18.68
C ALA A 13 9.39 12.50 19.15
N PRO A 14 10.53 11.84 19.44
CA PRO A 14 10.53 10.48 19.95
C PRO A 14 9.74 10.36 21.25
N ILE A 15 8.94 9.30 21.35
CA ILE A 15 8.15 9.02 22.56
C ILE A 15 9.11 8.77 23.73
N THR A 16 9.02 9.60 24.76
CA THR A 16 9.73 9.44 26.04
C THR A 16 8.74 8.98 27.11
N GLU A 17 9.21 8.35 28.21
CA GLU A 17 8.34 7.84 29.31
C GLU A 17 7.40 8.89 29.94
N THR A 18 7.66 10.18 29.70
CA THR A 18 6.87 11.33 30.16
C THR A 18 5.91 11.91 29.12
N SER A 19 5.80 11.32 27.94
CA SER A 19 4.96 11.84 26.85
C SER A 19 3.48 11.74 27.19
N GLN A 20 2.69 12.72 26.78
CA GLN A 20 1.25 12.68 26.98
C GLN A 20 0.59 11.65 26.05
N PRO A 21 -0.55 11.04 26.43
CA PRO A 21 -1.22 10.02 25.61
C PRO A 21 -1.55 10.46 24.18
N ASP A 22 -1.87 11.75 23.98
CA ASP A 22 -2.13 12.33 22.66
C ASP A 22 -0.86 12.47 21.80
N GLU A 23 0.30 12.69 22.41
CA GLU A 23 1.60 12.69 21.73
C GLU A 23 1.99 11.28 21.26
N VAL A 24 1.68 10.26 22.08
CA VAL A 24 1.88 8.84 21.72
C VAL A 24 1.01 8.47 20.52
N ASP A 25 -0.28 8.81 20.55
CA ASP A 25 -1.21 8.53 19.45
C ASP A 25 -0.78 9.22 18.14
N LEU A 26 -0.27 10.45 18.23
CA LEU A 26 0.26 11.20 17.08
C LEU A 26 1.50 10.54 16.49
N TYR A 27 2.42 10.08 17.33
CA TYR A 27 3.62 9.37 16.90
C TYR A 27 3.25 8.03 16.26
N GLU A 28 2.37 7.23 16.87
CA GLU A 28 1.91 5.97 16.29
C GLU A 28 1.22 6.17 14.94
N LYS A 29 0.37 7.21 14.82
CA LYS A 29 -0.27 7.55 13.56
C LYS A 29 0.75 7.91 12.49
N TRP A 30 1.77 8.71 12.85
CA TRP A 30 2.86 9.06 11.94
C TRP A 30 3.69 7.84 11.54
N GLU A 31 4.06 6.99 12.50
CA GLU A 31 4.86 5.79 12.25
C GLU A 31 4.12 4.82 11.34
N ARG A 32 2.83 4.56 11.59
CA ARG A 32 1.98 3.72 10.73
C ARG A 32 1.92 4.27 9.31
N SER A 33 1.72 5.58 9.14
CA SER A 33 1.69 6.22 7.81
C SER A 33 3.05 6.19 7.12
N ASN A 34 4.15 6.36 7.85
CA ASN A 34 5.51 6.30 7.33
C ASN A 34 5.87 4.88 6.86
N ARG A 35 5.63 3.86 7.69
CA ARG A 35 5.82 2.45 7.34
C ARG A 35 5.03 2.08 6.09
N PHE A 36 3.78 2.51 6.01
CA PHE A 36 2.93 2.27 4.86
C PHE A 36 3.45 2.96 3.60
N SER A 37 3.85 4.23 3.70
CA SER A 37 4.38 5.01 2.58
C SER A 37 5.67 4.38 2.02
N VAL A 38 6.60 3.98 2.90
CA VAL A 38 7.83 3.28 2.51
C VAL A 38 7.54 1.96 1.81
N MET A 39 6.60 1.17 2.32
CA MET A 39 6.18 -0.08 1.67
C MET A 39 5.55 0.19 0.31
N LEU A 40 4.65 1.17 0.19
CA LEU A 40 3.98 1.52 -1.05
C LEU A 40 4.98 1.98 -2.12
N ILE A 41 5.99 2.78 -1.73
CA ILE A 41 7.08 3.22 -2.60
C ILE A 41 7.92 2.03 -3.04
N LYS A 42 8.37 1.16 -2.11
CA LYS A 42 9.16 -0.03 -2.43
C LYS A 42 8.37 -0.98 -3.36
N THR A 43 7.10 -1.21 -3.09
CA THR A 43 6.23 -2.08 -3.88
C THR A 43 5.92 -1.47 -5.24
N ASN A 44 5.52 -0.20 -5.34
CA ASN A 44 5.18 0.40 -6.64
C ASN A 44 6.41 0.67 -7.51
N ILE A 45 7.55 1.04 -6.92
CA ILE A 45 8.83 1.12 -7.66
C ILE A 45 9.25 -0.28 -8.09
N SER A 46 9.15 -1.29 -7.22
CA SER A 46 9.44 -2.67 -7.61
C SER A 46 8.49 -3.18 -8.68
N VAL A 47 7.19 -2.87 -8.63
CA VAL A 47 6.18 -3.29 -9.62
C VAL A 47 6.33 -2.54 -10.93
N SER A 48 6.68 -1.24 -10.92
CA SER A 48 6.93 -0.47 -12.14
C SER A 48 8.28 -0.84 -12.77
N ILE A 49 9.30 -1.16 -11.97
CA ILE A 49 10.60 -1.68 -12.46
C ILE A 49 10.48 -3.14 -12.91
N TRP A 50 9.77 -4.01 -12.17
CA TRP A 50 9.44 -5.36 -12.63
C TRP A 50 8.57 -5.33 -13.86
N GLY A 51 7.56 -4.46 -13.91
CA GLY A 51 6.74 -4.23 -15.10
C GLY A 51 7.52 -3.65 -16.27
N SER A 52 8.63 -2.94 -16.03
CA SER A 52 9.54 -2.45 -17.08
C SER A 52 10.54 -3.52 -17.54
N VAL A 53 10.92 -4.45 -16.66
CA VAL A 53 11.70 -5.65 -17.01
C VAL A 53 10.82 -6.70 -17.71
N ASP A 54 9.56 -6.83 -17.29
CA ASP A 54 8.49 -7.64 -17.89
C ASP A 54 7.77 -6.93 -19.04
N GLN A 55 8.08 -5.67 -19.33
CA GLN A 55 7.60 -4.97 -20.52
C GLN A 55 8.22 -5.54 -21.80
N HIS A 56 9.24 -6.40 -21.67
CA HIS A 56 9.67 -7.28 -22.75
C HIS A 56 8.95 -8.64 -22.79
N ASN A 57 7.95 -8.89 -21.93
CA ASN A 57 7.17 -10.14 -21.97
C ASN A 57 5.73 -10.08 -21.41
N ASN A 58 4.92 -9.12 -21.85
CA ASN A 58 3.57 -9.40 -22.36
C ASN A 58 2.61 -10.35 -21.56
N LYS A 59 2.40 -10.21 -20.24
CA LYS A 59 1.45 -11.10 -19.50
C LYS A 59 0.53 -10.46 -18.44
N LEU A 60 -0.08 -9.33 -18.77
CA LEU A 60 -1.43 -8.99 -18.24
C LEU A 60 -2.51 -9.15 -19.34
N THR A 61 -2.26 -10.04 -20.29
CA THR A 61 -3.06 -10.27 -21.50
C THR A 61 -4.12 -11.37 -21.36
N GLY A 62 -4.30 -11.97 -20.16
CA GLY A 62 -5.32 -13.00 -19.93
C GLY A 62 -5.77 -13.12 -18.46
N LEU A 63 -6.81 -13.92 -18.22
CA LEU A 63 -7.47 -14.15 -16.91
C LEU A 63 -6.48 -14.54 -15.79
N ASN A 64 -5.40 -15.24 -16.15
CA ASN A 64 -4.32 -15.59 -15.24
C ASN A 64 -3.65 -14.33 -14.66
N GLY A 65 -3.28 -13.35 -15.49
CA GLY A 65 -2.57 -12.15 -15.01
C GLY A 65 -3.36 -11.34 -13.97
N VAL A 66 -4.70 -11.31 -14.08
CA VAL A 66 -5.56 -10.67 -13.06
C VAL A 66 -5.55 -11.49 -11.76
N ARG A 67 -5.62 -12.82 -11.86
CA ARG A 67 -5.52 -13.72 -10.70
C ARG A 67 -4.17 -13.61 -10.01
N GLU A 68 -3.06 -13.60 -10.76
CA GLU A 68 -1.72 -13.41 -10.21
C GLU A 68 -1.58 -12.05 -9.52
N HIS A 69 -2.09 -10.98 -10.14
CA HIS A 69 -2.13 -9.64 -9.54
C HIS A 69 -2.91 -9.63 -8.21
N ILE A 70 -4.09 -10.25 -8.17
CA ILE A 70 -4.89 -10.38 -6.93
C ILE A 70 -4.12 -11.17 -5.86
N MET A 71 -3.44 -12.26 -6.23
CA MET A 71 -2.65 -13.06 -5.29
C MET A 71 -1.46 -12.26 -4.73
N GLN A 72 -0.75 -11.51 -5.57
CA GLN A 72 0.32 -10.61 -5.13
C GLN A 72 -0.20 -9.53 -4.17
N MET A 73 -1.33 -8.91 -4.50
CA MET A 73 -1.95 -7.88 -3.65
C MET A 73 -2.40 -8.43 -2.30
N ARG A 74 -2.90 -9.67 -2.26
CA ARG A 74 -3.24 -10.36 -1.01
C ARG A 74 -2.00 -10.66 -0.17
N ASP A 75 -0.90 -11.06 -0.80
CA ASP A 75 0.37 -11.31 -0.10
C ASP A 75 0.93 -10.02 0.52
N ILE A 76 0.90 -8.91 -0.22
CA ILE A 76 1.23 -7.57 0.27
C ILE A 76 0.35 -7.20 1.48
N ALA A 77 -0.96 -7.47 1.42
CA ALA A 77 -1.86 -7.22 2.54
C ALA A 77 -1.53 -8.07 3.78
N ALA A 78 -1.12 -9.32 3.59
CA ALA A 78 -0.66 -10.18 4.69
C ALA A 78 0.66 -9.68 5.30
N GLN A 79 1.60 -9.21 4.46
CA GLN A 79 2.84 -8.58 4.93
C GLN A 79 2.55 -7.29 5.71
N LEU A 80 1.61 -6.46 5.25
CA LEU A 80 1.20 -5.25 5.98
C LEU A 80 0.63 -5.58 7.36
N LYS A 81 -0.19 -6.62 7.45
CA LYS A 81 -0.69 -7.13 8.73
C LYS A 81 0.43 -7.57 9.68
N SER A 82 1.51 -8.15 9.15
CA SER A 82 2.69 -8.50 9.96
C SER A 82 3.48 -7.29 10.47
N LEU A 83 3.32 -6.13 9.81
CA LEU A 83 3.89 -4.85 10.21
C LEU A 83 2.93 -4.02 11.09
N GLU A 84 1.91 -4.66 11.67
CA GLU A 84 0.83 -4.03 12.46
C GLU A 84 0.01 -2.98 11.71
N VAL A 85 0.02 -3.04 10.37
CA VAL A 85 -0.84 -2.23 9.51
C VAL A 85 -1.99 -3.08 9.01
N ASP A 86 -3.15 -2.96 9.67
CA ASP A 86 -4.36 -3.64 9.23
C ASP A 86 -5.06 -2.84 8.12
N MET A 87 -5.22 -3.47 6.95
CA MET A 87 -5.99 -2.89 5.83
C MET A 87 -7.38 -3.50 5.82
N SER A 88 -8.41 -2.64 5.87
CA SER A 88 -9.79 -3.08 5.68
C SER A 88 -9.97 -3.77 4.33
N GLU A 89 -10.78 -4.82 4.27
CA GLU A 89 -11.10 -5.53 3.02
C GLU A 89 -11.65 -4.59 1.94
N SER A 90 -12.46 -3.60 2.32
CA SER A 90 -12.98 -2.57 1.42
C SER A 90 -11.88 -1.78 0.72
N PHE A 91 -10.84 -1.40 1.47
CA PHE A 91 -9.69 -0.68 0.92
C PHE A 91 -8.84 -1.56 0.02
N LEU A 92 -8.60 -2.82 0.43
CA LEU A 92 -7.87 -3.79 -0.37
C LEU A 92 -8.54 -4.04 -1.73
N VAL A 93 -9.86 -4.25 -1.74
CA VAL A 93 -10.65 -4.42 -2.97
C VAL A 93 -10.56 -3.18 -3.86
N HIS A 94 -10.76 -1.99 -3.28
CA HIS A 94 -10.69 -0.73 -4.02
C HIS A 94 -9.29 -0.51 -4.65
N TYR A 95 -8.23 -0.80 -3.89
CA TYR A 95 -6.85 -0.69 -4.35
C TYR A 95 -6.52 -1.67 -5.48
N ILE A 96 -6.94 -2.94 -5.35
CA ILE A 96 -6.77 -3.97 -6.39
C ILE A 96 -7.45 -3.53 -7.68
N LEU A 97 -8.68 -3.02 -7.62
CA LEU A 97 -9.43 -2.61 -8.80
C LEU A 97 -8.80 -1.38 -9.48
N ASN A 98 -8.32 -0.40 -8.72
CA ASN A 98 -7.69 0.79 -9.27
C ASN A 98 -6.36 0.53 -9.96
N THR A 99 -5.61 -0.48 -9.50
CA THR A 99 -4.31 -0.89 -10.06
C THR A 99 -4.42 -1.78 -11.30
N LEU A 100 -5.63 -2.23 -11.66
CA LEU A 100 -5.83 -2.99 -12.89
C LEU A 100 -5.49 -2.15 -14.15
N PRO A 101 -5.01 -2.79 -15.22
CA PRO A 101 -4.76 -2.13 -16.50
C PRO A 101 -5.99 -1.38 -17.04
N THR A 102 -5.77 -0.39 -17.88
CA THR A 102 -6.82 0.45 -18.48
C THR A 102 -7.88 -0.34 -19.25
N GLN A 103 -7.54 -1.53 -19.75
CA GLN A 103 -8.50 -2.45 -20.39
C GLN A 103 -9.63 -2.92 -19.45
N TYR A 104 -9.45 -2.79 -18.13
CA TYR A 104 -10.46 -3.09 -17.11
C TYR A 104 -11.08 -1.83 -16.50
N ALA A 105 -10.96 -0.67 -17.17
CA ALA A 105 -11.56 0.60 -16.74
C ALA A 105 -13.04 0.50 -16.31
N PRO A 106 -13.91 -0.33 -16.96
CA PRO A 106 -15.30 -0.48 -16.52
C PRO A 106 -15.50 -1.05 -15.10
N TYR A 107 -14.48 -1.70 -14.53
CA TYR A 107 -14.52 -2.30 -13.19
C TYR A 107 -13.86 -1.43 -12.12
N LYS A 108 -13.31 -0.26 -12.49
CA LYS A 108 -12.72 0.68 -11.54
C LYS A 108 -13.84 1.40 -10.78
N ILE A 109 -13.77 1.37 -9.46
CA ILE A 109 -14.73 2.04 -8.59
C ILE A 109 -14.12 3.40 -8.27
N SER A 110 -14.74 4.48 -8.77
CA SER A 110 -14.35 5.86 -8.47
C SER A 110 -14.87 6.32 -7.13
#